data_AF-A0A7K4CWV3-F1
#
_entry.id   AF-A0A7K4CWV3-F1
#
_cell.length_a   1.000
_cell.length_b   1.000
_cell.length_c   1.000
_cell.angle_alpha   90.00
_cell.angle_beta   90.00
_cell.angle_gamma   90.00
#
_symmetry.space_group_name_H-M   'P 1'
#
loop_
_entity.id
_entity.type
_entity.pdbx_description
1 polymer ?
#
loop_
_entity_poly.entity_id
_entity_poly.type
_entity_poly.pdbx_seq_one_letter_code
_entity_poly.pdbx_strand_id
1 'polypeptide(L)'
;FKAFLPDIEMVLHDGKIAEIFPRLQIPAKTLQRLNAMGVISNDEYQIALLIDGKTMSPLAIAKKTGKSKAEVMDALKKFQDLDIIKELKVPKF
;
A
#
# COMPACT_ATOMS: atom_id res chain seq x y z
N PHE A 1 33.09 -3.10 -7.59
CA PHE A 1 32.17 -3.53 -8.68
C PHE A 1 31.75 -4.96 -8.38
N LYS A 2 30.49 -5.33 -8.09
CA LYS A 2 29.19 -4.72 -8.37
C LYS A 2 28.21 -4.98 -7.20
N ALA A 3 27.41 -3.95 -6.91
CA ALA A 3 26.01 -3.94 -6.49
C ALA A 3 25.53 -4.97 -5.45
N PHE A 4 25.21 -4.53 -4.23
CA PHE A 4 23.84 -4.11 -3.90
C PHE A 4 22.79 -5.16 -4.32
N LEU A 5 22.58 -6.15 -3.45
CA LEU A 5 21.28 -6.82 -3.31
C LEU A 5 20.69 -6.40 -1.95
N PRO A 6 20.28 -5.13 -1.77
CA PRO A 6 19.46 -4.80 -0.61
C PRO A 6 18.04 -5.32 -0.87
N ASP A 7 17.46 -5.96 0.14
CA ASP A 7 16.03 -5.89 0.42
C ASP A 7 15.07 -6.30 -0.70
N ILE A 8 15.34 -7.42 -1.37
CA ILE A 8 14.24 -8.23 -1.89
C ILE A 8 13.78 -9.13 -0.74
N GLU A 9 13.11 -8.55 0.26
CA GLU A 9 12.09 -9.27 1.03
C GLU A 9 10.92 -9.56 0.08
N MET A 10 11.17 -10.42 -0.92
CA MET A 10 10.14 -11.21 -1.56
C MET A 10 9.68 -12.18 -0.49
N VAL A 11 8.59 -11.83 0.19
CA VAL A 11 7.77 -12.77 0.94
C VAL A 11 7.15 -13.73 -0.09
N LEU A 12 7.96 -14.68 -0.58
CA LEU A 12 7.54 -15.82 -1.37
C LEU A 12 7.08 -16.89 -0.38
N HIS A 13 5.79 -17.17 -0.36
CA HIS A 13 5.24 -18.36 0.30
C HIS A 13 4.89 -19.38 -0.78
N ASP A 14 5.60 -20.51 -0.77
CA ASP A 14 5.29 -21.71 -1.56
C ASP A 14 5.13 -21.49 -3.09
N GLY A 15 5.90 -20.55 -3.65
CA GLY A 15 5.86 -20.23 -5.08
C GLY A 15 4.62 -19.46 -5.54
N LYS A 16 3.77 -18.97 -4.62
CA LYS A 16 2.60 -18.14 -4.93
C LYS A 16 2.78 -16.75 -4.32
N ILE A 17 2.47 -15.71 -5.10
CA ILE A 17 2.44 -14.34 -4.61
C ILE A 17 1.24 -14.25 -3.66
N ALA A 18 1.50 -14.10 -2.36
CA ALA A 18 0.47 -13.71 -1.40
C ALA A 18 0.11 -12.25 -1.71
N GLU A 19 -0.84 -12.04 -2.62
CA GLU A 19 -1.34 -10.69 -2.91
C GLU A 19 -2.13 -10.19 -1.71
N ILE A 20 -1.65 -9.08 -1.13
CA ILE A 20 -2.37 -8.36 -0.09
C ILE A 20 -3.32 -7.39 -0.77
N PHE A 21 -4.59 -7.39 -0.37
CA PHE A 21 -5.59 -6.47 -0.89
C PHE A 21 -5.99 -5.50 0.23
N PRO A 22 -5.30 -4.34 0.37
CA PRO A 22 -5.60 -3.38 1.43
C PRO A 22 -7.04 -2.87 1.29
N ARG A 23 -7.70 -2.63 2.42
CA ARG A 23 -9.07 -2.09 2.48
C ARG A 23 -9.10 -0.85 3.36
N LEU A 24 -9.66 0.24 2.83
CA LEU A 24 -9.93 1.45 3.60
C LEU A 24 -10.92 1.16 4.74
N GLN A 25 -10.58 1.61 5.94
CA GLN A 25 -11.46 1.59 7.11
C GLN A 25 -12.17 2.92 7.33
N ILE A 26 -11.63 4.00 6.76
CA ILE A 26 -12.15 5.34 6.92
C ILE A 26 -13.01 5.77 5.71
N PRO A 27 -14.02 6.62 5.91
CA PRO A 27 -14.80 7.18 4.81
C PRO A 27 -13.96 8.18 4.00
N ALA A 28 -14.29 8.34 2.72
CA ALA A 28 -13.57 9.24 1.80
C ALA A 28 -13.45 10.70 2.30
N LYS A 29 -14.45 11.19 3.05
CA LYS A 29 -14.40 12.53 3.67
C LYS A 29 -13.25 12.66 4.68
N THR A 30 -12.97 11.60 5.44
CA THR A 30 -11.85 11.58 6.40
C THR A 30 -10.52 11.57 5.64
N LEU A 31 -10.43 10.76 4.57
CA LEU A 31 -9.24 10.73 3.73
C LEU A 31 -8.94 12.11 3.09
N GLN A 32 -9.97 12.79 2.60
CA GLN A 32 -9.85 14.14 2.06
C GLN A 32 -9.38 15.15 3.13
N ARG A 33 -9.88 15.04 4.36
CA ARG A 33 -9.41 15.88 5.49
C ARG A 33 -7.95 15.61 5.83
N LEU A 34 -7.52 14.35 5.84
CA LEU A 34 -6.13 13.98 6.09
C LEU A 34 -5.18 14.59 5.05
N ASN A 35 -5.59 14.61 3.77
CA ASN A 35 -4.85 15.29 2.71
C ASN A 35 -4.84 16.81 2.92
N ALA A 36 -5.99 17.42 3.22
CA ALA A 36 -6.10 18.87 3.46
C ALA A 36 -5.28 19.34 4.68
N MET A 37 -5.12 18.49 5.69
CA MET A 37 -4.29 18.76 6.87
C MET A 37 -2.79 18.46 6.65
N GLY A 38 -2.40 17.94 5.47
CA GLY A 38 -1.02 17.56 5.17
C GLY A 38 -0.52 16.32 5.91
N VAL A 39 -1.42 15.52 6.51
CA VAL A 39 -1.05 14.26 7.18
C VAL A 39 -0.61 13.21 6.16
N ILE A 40 -1.31 13.20 5.02
CA ILE A 40 -0.92 12.42 3.84
C ILE A 40 -0.65 13.36 2.68
N SER A 41 0.33 13.03 1.84
CA SER A 41 0.63 13.79 0.63
C SER A 41 -0.47 13.60 -0.42
N ASN A 42 -0.55 14.51 -1.39
CA ASN A 42 -1.48 14.35 -2.52
C ASN A 42 -1.23 13.04 -3.29
N ASP A 43 0.03 12.64 -3.29
CA ASP A 43 0.56 11.43 -3.87
C ASP A 43 0.12 10.15 -3.15
N GLU A 44 0.08 10.20 -1.81
CA GLU A 44 -0.49 9.15 -0.96
C GLU A 44 -2.02 9.14 -1.08
N TYR A 45 -2.64 10.31 -1.18
CA TYR A 45 -4.09 10.42 -1.38
C TYR A 45 -4.55 9.72 -2.66
N GLN A 46 -3.84 9.86 -3.78
CA GLN A 46 -4.13 9.11 -5.01
C GLN A 46 -3.98 7.60 -4.84
N ILE A 47 -2.96 7.15 -4.09
CA ILE A 47 -2.80 5.72 -3.75
C ILE A 47 -4.02 5.23 -2.95
N ALA A 48 -4.41 5.98 -1.91
CA ALA A 48 -5.52 5.62 -1.04
C ALA A 48 -6.86 5.55 -1.79
N LEU A 49 -7.11 6.42 -2.78
CA LEU A 49 -8.30 6.36 -3.63
C LEU A 49 -8.42 5.08 -4.45
N LEU A 50 -7.29 4.42 -4.74
CA LEU A 50 -7.25 3.16 -5.48
C LEU A 50 -7.44 1.94 -4.57
N ILE A 51 -7.49 2.11 -3.25
CA ILE A 51 -7.61 0.99 -2.30
C ILE A 51 -9.08 0.55 -2.22
N ASP A 52 -9.42 -0.58 -2.86
CA ASP A 52 -10.78 -1.11 -2.92
C ASP A 52 -11.02 -2.39 -2.09
N GLY A 53 -9.95 -3.00 -1.57
CA GLY A 53 -10.00 -4.26 -0.81
C GLY A 53 -10.43 -5.48 -1.61
N LYS A 54 -10.48 -5.41 -2.95
CA LYS A 54 -11.01 -6.48 -3.81
C LYS A 54 -10.13 -6.78 -5.02
N THR A 55 -9.64 -5.76 -5.72
CA THR A 55 -8.94 -5.93 -7.00
C THR A 55 -7.56 -5.25 -7.02
N MET A 56 -7.31 -4.31 -6.11
CA MET A 56 -6.12 -3.49 -6.14
C MET A 56 -5.05 -4.03 -5.18
N SER A 57 -4.15 -4.85 -5.71
CA SER A 57 -2.93 -5.26 -5.02
C SER A 57 -1.87 -4.13 -5.07
N PRO A 58 -0.87 -4.12 -4.16
CA PRO A 58 0.22 -3.13 -4.20
C PRO A 58 0.90 -3.01 -5.56
N LEU A 59 1.00 -4.12 -6.30
CA LEU A 59 1.57 -4.14 -7.65
C LEU A 59 0.64 -3.48 -8.67
N ALA A 60 -0.67 -3.71 -8.59
CA ALA A 60 -1.66 -3.05 -9.45
C ALA A 60 -1.71 -1.54 -9.21
N ILE A 61 -1.64 -1.12 -7.94
CA ILE A 61 -1.57 0.29 -7.54
C ILE A 61 -0.28 0.93 -8.07
N ALA A 62 0.87 0.28 -7.91
CA ALA A 62 2.15 0.76 -8.45
C ALA A 62 2.08 0.99 -9.97
N LYS A 63 1.54 0.02 -10.72
CA LYS A 63 1.34 0.14 -12.18
C LYS A 63 0.43 1.31 -12.56
N LYS A 64 -0.67 1.53 -11.83
CA LYS A 64 -1.63 2.61 -12.12
C LYS A 64 -1.11 4.00 -11.75
N THR A 65 -0.32 4.09 -10.68
CA THR A 65 0.21 5.36 -10.18
C THR A 65 1.56 5.73 -10.80
N GLY A 66 2.19 4.81 -11.54
CA GLY A 66 3.54 5.01 -12.08
C GLY A 66 4.63 5.00 -11.00
N LYS A 67 4.29 4.62 -9.78
CA LYS A 67 5.19 4.61 -8.62
C LYS A 67 5.90 3.28 -8.48
N SER A 68 7.03 3.30 -7.78
CA SER A 68 7.70 2.06 -7.40
C SER A 68 6.85 1.28 -6.40
N LYS A 69 7.04 -0.05 -6.38
CA LYS A 69 6.40 -0.91 -5.38
C LYS A 69 6.81 -0.50 -3.96
N ALA A 70 8.05 -0.05 -3.76
CA ALA A 70 8.56 0.40 -2.47
C ALA A 70 7.75 1.60 -1.95
N GLU A 71 7.56 2.64 -2.77
CA GLU A 71 6.78 3.82 -2.39
C GLU A 71 5.32 3.47 -2.07
N VAL A 72 4.73 2.54 -2.81
CA VAL A 72 3.36 2.08 -2.52
C VAL A 72 3.31 1.30 -1.22
N MET A 73 4.30 0.45 -0.94
CA MET A 73 4.39 -0.28 0.33
C MET A 73 4.61 0.65 1.52
N ASP A 74 5.44 1.69 1.37
CA ASP A 74 5.67 2.70 2.40
C ASP A 74 4.39 3.49 2.69
N ALA A 75 3.65 3.89 1.65
CA ALA A 75 2.36 4.54 1.81
C ALA A 75 1.34 3.62 2.51
N LEU A 76 1.28 2.34 2.13
CA LEU A 76 0.40 1.36 2.76
C LEU A 76 0.77 1.13 4.24
N LYS A 77 2.06 1.08 4.56
CA LYS A 77 2.55 0.95 5.94
C LYS A 77 2.17 2.17 6.77
N LYS A 78 2.38 3.38 6.24
CA LYS A 78 1.94 4.63 6.86
C LYS A 78 0.42 4.65 7.06
N PHE A 79 -0.36 4.15 6.10
CA PHE A 79 -1.81 4.04 6.26
C PHE A 79 -2.21 3.04 7.33
N GLN A 80 -1.44 1.98 7.53
CA GLN A 80 -1.66 1.06 8.63
C GLN A 80 -1.33 1.71 9.97
N ASP A 81 -0.22 2.44 10.08
CA ASP A 81 0.18 3.16 11.30
C ASP A 81 -0.81 4.27 11.68
N LEU A 82 -1.52 4.83 10.70
CA LEU A 82 -2.57 5.84 10.88
C LEU A 82 -3.98 5.24 11.00
N ASP A 83 -4.12 3.92 11.09
CA ASP A 83 -5.40 3.20 11.13
C ASP A 83 -6.34 3.49 9.95
N ILE A 84 -5.79 3.95 8.81
CA ILE A 84 -6.53 4.24 7.57
C ILE A 84 -6.95 2.95 6.87
N ILE A 85 -6.09 1.92 6.91
CA ILE A 85 -6.36 0.58 6.36
C ILE A 85 -6.35 -0.47 7.48
N LYS A 86 -7.08 -1.57 7.29
CA LYS A 86 -7.00 -2.72 8.21
C LYS A 86 -5.78 -3.53 7.87
N GLU A 87 -5.11 -4.07 8.90
CA GLU A 87 -3.90 -4.89 8.83
C GLU A 87 -3.69 -5.52 7.45
N LEU A 88 -2.48 -5.34 6.89
CA LEU A 88 -1.97 -6.13 5.78
C LEU A 88 -1.84 -7.58 6.24
N LYS A 89 -2.97 -8.30 6.35
CA LYS A 89 -2.98 -9.72 6.69
C LYS A 89 -2.45 -10.47 5.50
N VAL A 90 -1.13 -10.70 5.51
CA VAL A 90 -0.57 -11.87 4.86
C VAL A 90 -1.29 -13.05 5.52
N PRO A 91 -2.01 -13.91 4.77
CA PRO A 91 -2.71 -15.02 5.36
C PRO A 91 -1.68 -15.88 6.10
N LYS A 92 -1.78 -15.89 7.44
CA LYS A 92 -1.07 -16.85 8.28
C LYS A 92 -1.82 -18.17 8.11
N PHE A 93 -1.19 -19.12 7.43
CA PHE A 93 -1.54 -20.53 7.50
C PHE A 93 -0.63 -21.18 8.54
#